data_AF-A0A8T5LRP6-F1
#
_entry.id   AF-A0A8T5LRP6-F1
#
_cell.length_a   1.000
_cell.length_b   1.000
_cell.length_c   1.000
_cell.angle_alpha   90.00
_cell.angle_beta   90.00
_cell.angle_gamma   90.00
#
_symmetry.space_group_name_H-M   'P 1'
#
loop_
_entity.id
_entity.type
_entity.pdbx_description
1 polymer ?
#
loop_
_entity_poly.entity_id
_entity_poly.type
_entity_poly.pdbx_seq_one_letter_code
_entity_poly.pdbx_strand_id
1 'polypeptide(L)' 'MIKDLSNLVVTAVASGLLIVMGLVYFIITLWIVKIGSGILGYTPDGNWAVFAASLISVGTMIGSAIQK' A
#
# COMPACT_ATOMS: atom_id res chain seq x y z
N MET A 1 -2.40 18.01 -29.80
CA MET A 1 -3.47 18.57 -28.97
C MET A 1 -4.51 17.52 -28.53
N ILE A 2 -5.25 16.85 -29.41
CA ILE A 2 -6.22 15.79 -28.99
C ILE A 2 -5.51 14.55 -28.39
N LYS A 3 -4.33 14.21 -28.92
CA LYS A 3 -3.49 13.10 -28.43
C LYS A 3 -2.96 13.33 -27.01
N ASP A 4 -2.70 14.58 -26.66
CA ASP A 4 -2.19 14.98 -25.33
C ASP A 4 -3.27 14.85 -24.25
N LEU A 5 -4.53 15.18 -24.58
CA LEU A 5 -5.67 15.00 -23.68
C LEU A 5 -5.95 13.52 -23.41
N SER A 6 -5.85 12.66 -24.42
CA SER A 6 -6.00 11.20 -24.26
C SER A 6 -4.93 10.62 -23.32
N ASN A 7 -3.67 11.06 -23.45
CA ASN A 7 -2.60 10.60 -22.58
C ASN A 7 -2.81 11.05 -21.13
N LEU A 8 -3.27 12.29 -20.92
CA LEU A 8 -3.56 12.82 -19.59
C LEU A 8 -4.63 11.99 -18.86
N VAL A 9 -5.70 11.60 -19.56
CA VAL A 9 -6.77 10.76 -19.00
C VAL A 9 -6.24 9.37 -18.63
N VAL A 10 -5.43 8.75 -19.48
CA VAL A 10 -4.82 7.44 -19.20
C VAL A 10 -3.90 7.52 -17.98
N THR A 11 -3.05 8.54 -17.89
CA THR A 11 -2.19 8.75 -16.72
C THR A 11 -3.01 8.97 -15.46
N ALA A 12 -4.08 9.77 -15.50
CA ALA A 12 -4.95 10.00 -14.35
C ALA A 12 -5.62 8.70 -13.86
N VAL A 13 -6.12 7.88 -14.77
CA VAL A 13 -6.71 6.56 -14.45
C VAL A 13 -5.66 5.62 -13.86
N ALA A 14 -4.46 5.56 -14.47
CA ALA A 14 -3.37 4.73 -13.96
C ALA A 14 -2.94 5.15 -12.54
N SER A 15 -2.79 6.46 -12.29
CA SER A 15 -2.50 6.98 -10.95
C SER A 15 -3.62 6.65 -9.95
N GLY A 16 -4.88 6.77 -10.37
CA GLY A 16 -6.03 6.35 -9.56
C GLY A 16 -5.96 4.87 -9.16
N LEU A 17 -5.66 3.99 -10.13
CA LEU A 17 -5.48 2.56 -9.88
C LEU A 17 -4.33 2.28 -8.91
N LEU A 18 -3.19 2.97 -9.07
CA LEU A 18 -2.05 2.83 -8.15
C LEU A 18 -2.40 3.26 -6.73
N ILE A 19 -3.18 4.33 -6.56
CA ILE A 19 -3.66 4.77 -5.23
C ILE A 19 -4.55 3.71 -4.61
N VAL A 20 -5.52 3.19 -5.36
CA VAL A 20 -6.42 2.13 -4.87
C VAL A 20 -5.63 0.88 -4.48
N MET A 21 -4.69 0.45 -5.32
CA MET A 21 -3.79 -0.66 -4.97
C MET A 21 -2.99 -0.36 -3.70
N GLY A 22 -2.45 0.86 -3.58
CA GLY A 22 -1.75 1.30 -2.39
C GLY A 22 -2.56 1.12 -1.10
N LEU A 23 -3.82 1.54 -1.13
CA LEU A 23 -4.76 1.39 -0.01
C LEU A 23 -5.05 -0.07 0.31
N VAL A 24 -5.26 -0.92 -0.70
CA VAL A 24 -5.52 -2.36 -0.50
C VAL A 24 -4.33 -3.02 0.20
N TYR A 25 -3.10 -2.76 -0.27
CA TYR A 25 -1.89 -3.29 0.37
C TYR A 25 -1.76 -2.81 1.81
N PHE A 26 -2.03 -1.53 2.09
CA PHE A 26 -1.96 -0.98 3.45
C PHE A 26 -2.98 -1.59 4.41
N ILE A 27 -4.21 -1.82 3.96
CA ILE A 27 -5.23 -2.47 4.80
C ILE A 27 -4.84 -3.92 5.11
N ILE A 28 -4.32 -4.64 4.11
CA ILE A 28 -3.85 -6.02 4.30
C ILE A 28 -2.68 -6.06 5.29
N THR A 29 -1.71 -5.16 5.17
CA THR A 29 -0.57 -5.11 6.11
C THR A 29 -0.98 -4.73 7.52
N LEU A 30 -1.95 -3.81 7.70
CA LEU A 30 -2.55 -3.54 9.01
C LEU A 30 -3.17 -4.79 9.64
N TRP A 31 -3.86 -5.60 8.83
CA TRP A 31 -4.40 -6.87 9.27
C TRP A 31 -3.31 -7.85 9.70
N ILE A 32 -2.21 -7.93 8.93
CA ILE A 32 -1.04 -8.76 9.28
C ILE A 32 -0.44 -8.30 10.61
N VAL A 33 -0.24 -6.99 10.81
CA VAL A 33 0.30 -6.44 12.06
C VAL A 33 -0.61 -6.78 13.25
N LYS A 34 -1.93 -6.64 13.09
CA LYS A 34 -2.92 -6.99 14.11
C LYS A 34 -2.86 -8.47 14.49
N ILE A 35 -2.83 -9.37 13.50
CA ILE A 35 -2.78 -10.82 13.75
C ILE A 35 -1.44 -11.21 14.38
N GLY A 36 -0.32 -10.73 13.82
CA GLY A 36 1.02 -11.06 14.30
C GLY A 36 1.28 -10.59 15.73
N SER A 37 0.87 -9.36 16.06
CA SER A 37 0.97 -8.83 17.43
C SER A 37 0.09 -9.61 18.41
N GLY A 38 -1.13 -9.97 18.02
CA GLY A 38 -2.04 -10.77 18.85
C GLY A 38 -1.50 -12.17 19.17
N ILE A 39 -0.89 -12.85 18.20
CA ILE A 39 -0.27 -14.18 18.41
C ILE A 39 0.89 -14.10 19.41
N LEU A 40 1.65 -12.99 19.38
CA LEU A 40 2.82 -12.79 20.24
C LEU A 40 2.48 -12.14 21.59
N GLY A 41 1.20 -11.84 21.86
CA GLY A 41 0.76 -11.20 23.10
C GLY A 41 1.13 -9.72 23.22
N TYR A 42 1.48 -9.06 22.12
CA TYR A 42 1.76 -7.63 22.09
C TYR A 42 0.50 -6.80 21.86
N THR A 43 0.38 -5.67 22.55
CA THR A 43 -0.69 -4.68 22.34
C THR A 43 -0.10 -3.38 21.81
N PRO A 44 0.24 -3.30 20.51
CA PRO A 44 0.80 -2.11 19.92
C PRO A 44 -0.19 -0.95 19.96
N ASP A 45 0.32 0.26 20.21
CA ASP A 45 -0.44 1.50 20.04
C ASP A 45 -0.95 1.64 18.59
N GLY A 46 -2.10 2.29 18.41
CA GLY A 46 -2.71 2.47 17.09
C GLY A 46 -1.80 3.20 16.10
N ASN A 47 -1.07 4.22 16.55
CA ASN A 47 -0.12 4.95 15.70
C ASN A 47 1.06 4.06 15.32
N TRP A 48 1.51 3.22 16.24
CA TRP A 48 2.59 2.26 15.97
C TRP A 48 2.16 1.21 14.95
N ALA A 49 0.95 0.68 15.06
CA ALA A 49 0.42 -0.30 14.10
C ALA A 49 0.30 0.30 12.68
N VAL A 50 -0.17 1.54 12.57
CA VAL A 50 -0.26 2.29 11.31
C VAL A 50 1.13 2.54 10.71
N PHE A 51 2.11 2.93 11.53
CA PHE A 51 3.48 3.15 11.09
C PHE A 51 4.17 1.86 10.63
N ALA A 52 4.04 0.76 11.38
CA ALA A 52 4.59 -0.53 10.99
C ALA A 52 3.96 -1.03 9.69
N ALA A 53 2.64 -0.92 9.54
CA ALA A 53 1.93 -1.30 8.34
C ALA A 53 2.37 -0.48 7.12
N SER A 54 2.59 0.83 7.26
CA SER A 54 3.04 1.67 6.15
C SER A 54 4.45 1.30 5.69
N LEU A 55 5.37 0.99 6.61
CA LEU A 55 6.70 0.50 6.28
C LEU A 55 6.66 -0.85 5.55
N ILE A 56 5.85 -1.80 6.04
CA ILE A 56 5.70 -3.12 5.40
C ILE A 56 5.08 -2.96 4.00
N SER A 57 4.09 -2.09 3.84
CA SER A 57 3.48 -1.80 2.53
C SER A 57 4.49 -1.23 1.54
N VAL A 58 5.31 -0.27 1.96
CA VAL A 58 6.37 0.28 1.10
C VAL A 58 7.38 -0.80 0.73
N GLY A 59 7.84 -1.60 1.70
CA GLY A 59 8.80 -2.68 1.46
C GLY A 59 8.26 -3.75 0.49
N THR A 60 7.00 -4.14 0.65
CA THR A 60 6.35 -5.13 -0.22
C THR A 60 6.11 -4.61 -1.64
N MET A 61 5.70 -3.35 -1.80
CA MET A 61 5.54 -2.73 -3.12
C MET A 61 6.88 -2.61 -3.85
N ILE A 62 7.93 -2.16 -3.17
CA ILE A 62 9.27 -2.06 -3.75
C ILE A 62 9.79 -3.45 -4.11
N GLY A 63 9.66 -4.43 -3.21
CA GLY A 63 10.06 -5.81 -3.47
C GLY A 63 9.34 -6.40 -4.68
N SER A 64 8.03 -6.18 -4.79
CA SER A 64 7.24 -6.62 -5.94
C SER A 64 7.64 -5.93 -7.25
N ALA A 65 8.06 -4.66 -7.20
CA ALA A 65 8.50 -3.93 -8.40
C ALA A 65 9.88 -4.35 -8.90
N ILE A 66 10.73 -4.88 -8.01
CA ILE A 66 12.09 -5.36 -8.33
C ILE A 66 12.08 -6.82 -8.83
N GLN A 67 11.02 -7.57 -8.56
CA GLN A 67 10.88 -8.96 -8.96
C GLN A 67 10.91 -9.06 -10.51
N LYS A 68 12.00 -9.62 -11.06
CA LYS A 68 12.24 -9.82 -12.49
C LYS A 68 11.47 -11.01 -13.05
#